data_AF-A0A077WK33-F1
#
_entry.id   AF-A0A077WK33-F1
#
_cell.length_a   1.000
_cell.length_b   1.000
_cell.length_c   1.000
_cell.angle_alpha   90.00
_cell.angle_beta   90.00
_cell.angle_gamma   90.00
#
_symmetry.space_group_name_H-M   'P 1'
#
loop_
_entity.id
_entity.type
_entity.pdbx_description
1 polymer ?
#
loop_
_entity_poly.entity_id
_entity_poly.type
_entity_poly.pdbx_seq_one_letter_code
_entity_poly.pdbx_strand_id
1 'polypeptide(L)'
;MSYRGGNSGYSSNSGSGYSGSGSYSYGNNSQGNHWCSRGPSEASGGSYHYSNSNGSYYYQNSNGSTYYSDPSGQGHYTSPSDNPRMPSSRR
;
A
#
# COMPACT_ATOMS: atom_id res chain seq x y z
N MET A 1 -17.87 -14.26 -24.54
CA MET A 1 -17.00 -13.87 -23.40
C MET A 1 -16.94 -12.35 -23.34
N SER A 2 -17.76 -11.73 -22.51
CA SER A 2 -17.86 -10.28 -22.39
C SER A 2 -16.98 -9.79 -21.23
N TYR A 3 -15.84 -9.20 -21.56
CA TYR A 3 -15.06 -8.40 -20.63
C TYR A 3 -15.84 -7.10 -20.36
N ARG A 4 -16.78 -7.14 -19.42
CA ARG A 4 -17.44 -5.94 -18.93
C ARG A 4 -16.46 -5.20 -18.04
N GLY A 5 -15.89 -4.14 -18.60
CA GLY A 5 -15.12 -3.15 -17.88
C GLY A 5 -15.87 -2.66 -16.65
N GLY A 6 -15.25 -2.86 -15.50
CA GLY A 6 -15.45 -2.02 -14.33
C GLY A 6 -14.34 -0.98 -14.36
N ASN A 7 -14.62 0.15 -15.00
CA ASN A 7 -13.91 1.40 -14.78
C ASN A 7 -13.87 1.61 -13.26
N SER A 8 -12.71 1.38 -12.64
CA SER A 8 -12.54 1.53 -11.19
C SER A 8 -12.79 2.99 -10.87
N GLY A 9 -13.95 3.21 -10.25
CA GLY A 9 -14.43 4.52 -9.86
C GLY A 9 -13.35 5.28 -9.12
N TYR A 10 -13.03 6.44 -9.66
CA TYR A 10 -12.40 7.56 -8.98
C TYR A 10 -13.29 7.96 -7.79
N SER A 11 -13.22 7.20 -6.71
CA SER A 11 -13.86 7.55 -5.45
C SER A 11 -12.90 8.44 -4.67
N SER A 12 -12.90 9.73 -5.01
CA SER A 12 -12.45 10.77 -4.11
C SER A 12 -13.42 10.82 -2.93
N ASN A 13 -13.21 9.95 -1.95
CA ASN A 13 -13.94 9.96 -0.70
C ASN A 13 -12.91 10.03 0.42
N SER A 14 -12.79 11.15 1.11
CA SER A 14 -12.25 11.19 2.48
C SER A 14 -13.37 10.70 3.43
N GLY A 15 -13.41 9.53 4.06
CA GLY A 15 -12.50 8.41 4.08
C GLY A 15 -12.06 7.95 5.46
N SER A 16 -12.48 8.62 6.52
CA SER A 16 -12.26 8.13 7.87
C SER A 16 -13.23 6.96 8.15
N GLY A 17 -12.88 5.76 7.68
CA GLY A 17 -13.59 4.52 8.00
C GLY A 17 -13.24 4.05 9.40
N TYR A 18 -13.96 4.54 10.42
CA TYR A 18 -13.89 3.99 11.78
C TYR A 18 -14.76 2.74 11.88
N SER A 19 -14.13 1.57 12.00
CA SER A 19 -14.71 0.35 12.59
C SER A 19 -13.60 -0.66 12.86
N GLY A 20 -13.07 -0.67 14.09
CA GLY A 20 -12.21 -1.75 14.59
C GLY A 20 -10.72 -1.41 14.71
N SER A 21 -10.33 -0.83 15.85
CA SER A 21 -9.00 -0.89 16.50
C SER A 21 -7.72 -0.94 15.62
N GLY A 22 -7.70 -0.26 14.47
CA GLY A 22 -6.52 -0.06 13.64
C GLY A 22 -6.71 1.21 12.82
N SER A 23 -5.74 2.13 12.89
CA SER A 23 -5.80 3.43 12.22
C SER A 23 -5.68 3.28 10.70
N TYR A 24 -6.78 2.90 10.07
CA TYR A 24 -6.93 2.94 8.61
C TYR A 24 -7.03 4.41 8.22
N SER A 25 -6.07 4.90 7.46
CA SER A 25 -5.99 6.30 7.04
C SER A 25 -5.52 6.36 5.62
N TYR A 26 -6.00 7.30 4.83
CA TYR A 26 -5.60 7.42 3.44
C TYR A 26 -5.72 8.85 2.95
N GLY A 27 -5.12 9.12 1.80
CA GLY A 27 -5.19 10.42 1.17
C GLY A 27 -4.60 10.43 -0.22
N ASN A 28 -4.67 11.60 -0.85
CA ASN A 28 -4.11 11.84 -2.17
C ASN A 28 -3.19 13.06 -2.09
N ASN A 29 -2.07 13.03 -2.80
CA ASN A 29 -1.22 14.22 -2.96
C ASN A 29 -1.56 14.97 -4.26
N SER A 30 -1.02 16.19 -4.41
CA SER A 30 -1.28 17.07 -5.56
C SER A 30 -0.88 16.48 -6.92
N GLN A 31 -0.06 15.42 -6.92
CA GLN A 31 0.36 14.70 -8.12
C GLN A 31 -0.56 13.52 -8.48
N GLY A 32 -1.66 13.35 -7.72
CA GLY A 32 -2.62 12.26 -7.93
C GLY A 32 -2.18 10.90 -7.39
N ASN A 33 -1.12 10.84 -6.57
CA ASN A 33 -0.75 9.59 -5.91
C ASN A 33 -1.63 9.36 -4.68
N HIS A 34 -2.04 8.12 -4.48
CA HIS A 34 -2.90 7.68 -3.39
C HIS A 34 -2.10 6.89 -2.36
N TRP A 35 -2.27 7.18 -1.09
CA TRP A 35 -1.66 6.43 0.01
C TRP A 35 -2.74 5.95 0.97
N CYS A 36 -2.54 4.78 1.56
CA CYS A 36 -3.49 4.15 2.47
C CYS A 36 -2.75 3.34 3.53
N SER A 37 -2.68 3.87 4.75
CA SER A 37 -2.35 3.14 5.98
C SER A 37 -3.42 2.10 6.27
N ARG A 38 -2.97 0.87 6.53
CA ARG A 38 -3.79 -0.29 6.88
C ARG A 38 -3.66 -0.70 8.34
N GLY A 39 -2.90 0.05 9.14
CA GLY A 39 -2.70 -0.20 10.56
C GLY A 39 -1.28 -0.66 10.91
N PRO A 40 -1.08 -1.36 12.04
CA PRO A 40 0.24 -1.76 12.50
C PRO A 40 0.92 -2.81 11.60
N SER A 41 2.25 -2.89 11.69
CA SER A 41 3.10 -3.89 11.03
C SER A 41 4.31 -4.16 11.92
N GLU A 42 4.91 -5.32 11.71
CA GLU A 42 6.20 -5.70 12.29
C GLU A 42 7.34 -4.78 11.83
N ALA A 43 7.19 -4.14 10.66
CA ALA A 43 8.11 -3.13 10.15
C ALA A 43 7.71 -1.72 10.59
N SER A 44 8.70 -0.85 10.78
CA SER A 44 8.48 0.55 11.11
C SER A 44 7.66 1.28 10.03
N GLY A 45 6.68 2.07 10.47
CA GLY A 45 5.75 2.78 9.59
C GLY A 45 4.42 2.05 9.34
N GLY A 46 4.25 0.84 9.87
CA GLY A 46 2.98 0.12 9.80
C GLY A 46 2.72 -0.52 8.43
N SER A 47 1.54 -1.11 8.29
CA SER A 47 1.07 -1.69 7.03
C SER A 47 0.50 -0.58 6.18
N TYR A 48 0.84 -0.51 4.89
CA TYR A 48 0.29 0.50 4.00
C TYR A 48 0.33 0.09 2.54
N HIS A 49 -0.44 0.81 1.74
CA HIS A 49 -0.47 0.71 0.29
C HIS A 49 -0.30 2.11 -0.32
N TYR A 50 0.57 2.23 -1.31
CA TYR A 50 0.86 3.47 -2.00
C TYR A 50 0.73 3.22 -3.49
N SER A 51 -0.10 4.00 -4.18
CA SER A 51 -0.32 3.90 -5.62
C SER A 51 0.08 5.22 -6.25
N ASN A 52 0.96 5.15 -7.24
CA ASN A 52 1.40 6.31 -8.00
C ASN A 52 0.48 6.52 -9.20
N SER A 53 0.33 7.78 -9.61
CA SER A 53 -0.45 8.14 -10.80
C SER A 53 0.13 7.56 -12.10
N ASN A 54 1.43 7.21 -12.10
CA ASN A 54 2.08 6.53 -13.22
C ASN A 54 1.77 5.02 -13.31
N GLY A 55 0.95 4.47 -12.41
CA GLY A 55 0.56 3.05 -12.40
C GLY A 55 1.48 2.14 -11.57
N SER A 56 2.64 2.62 -11.12
CA SER A 56 3.45 1.89 -10.14
C SER A 56 2.78 1.88 -8.78
N TYR A 57 2.98 0.82 -8.01
CA TYR A 57 2.46 0.74 -6.65
C TYR A 57 3.43 0.06 -5.71
N TYR A 58 3.27 0.34 -4.43
CA TYR A 58 4.06 -0.21 -3.35
C TYR A 58 3.13 -0.68 -2.23
N TYR A 59 3.42 -1.82 -1.61
CA TYR A 59 2.76 -2.25 -0.39
C TYR A 59 3.74 -2.73 0.65
N GLN A 60 3.48 -2.37 1.91
CA GLN A 60 4.09 -2.96 3.10
C GLN A 60 3.02 -3.77 3.83
N ASN A 61 3.29 -5.05 3.99
CA ASN A 61 2.41 -5.97 4.70
C ASN A 61 2.63 -5.89 6.21
N SER A 62 1.68 -6.44 6.96
CA SER A 62 1.75 -6.51 8.43
C SER A 62 2.92 -7.35 8.92
N ASN A 63 3.33 -8.38 8.18
CA ASN A 63 4.54 -9.16 8.48
C ASN A 63 5.85 -8.43 8.11
N GLY A 64 5.78 -7.17 7.67
CA GLY A 64 6.91 -6.37 7.23
C GLY A 64 7.54 -6.78 5.90
N SER A 65 7.00 -7.75 5.17
CA SER A 65 7.36 -7.94 3.75
C SER A 65 6.87 -6.75 2.92
N THR A 66 7.56 -6.48 1.82
CA THR A 66 7.19 -5.39 0.93
C THR A 66 7.15 -5.85 -0.51
N TYR A 67 6.44 -5.10 -1.32
CA TYR A 67 6.44 -5.31 -2.75
C TYR A 67 6.28 -4.01 -3.48
N TYR A 68 6.97 -3.92 -4.59
CA TYR A 68 6.93 -2.81 -5.49
C TYR A 68 6.59 -3.33 -6.88
N SER A 69 5.60 -2.74 -7.56
CA SER A 69 5.40 -2.94 -8.99
C SER A 69 5.79 -1.67 -9.71
N ASP A 70 6.59 -1.80 -10.76
CA ASP A 70 6.82 -0.69 -11.67
C ASP A 70 5.60 -0.46 -12.59
N PRO A 71 5.54 0.67 -13.32
CA PRO A 71 4.46 0.99 -14.25
C PRO A 71 4.23 -0.05 -15.37
N SER A 72 5.27 -0.79 -15.72
CA SER A 72 5.24 -1.86 -16.73
C SER A 72 4.68 -3.18 -16.19
N GLY A 73 4.43 -3.25 -14.87
CA GLY A 73 3.86 -4.42 -14.19
C GLY A 73 4.88 -5.45 -13.72
N GLN A 74 6.19 -5.17 -13.74
CA GLN A 74 7.17 -6.04 -13.09
C GLN A 74 7.18 -5.80 -11.59
N GLY A 75 7.03 -6.89 -10.85
CA GLY A 75 6.98 -6.92 -9.41
C GLY A 75 8.32 -7.27 -8.78
N HIS A 76 8.68 -6.55 -7.73
CA HIS A 76 9.80 -6.81 -6.86
C HIS A 76 9.28 -7.10 -5.45
N TYR A 77 9.39 -8.35 -5.02
CA TYR A 77 9.09 -8.75 -3.66
C TYR A 77 10.35 -8.64 -2.79
N THR A 78 10.20 -8.09 -1.59
CA THR A 78 11.25 -8.05 -0.56
C THR A 78 10.73 -8.79 0.66
N SER A 79 11.50 -9.78 1.09
CA SER A 79 11.17 -10.55 2.27
C SER A 79 11.21 -9.66 3.53
N PRO A 80 10.55 -10.06 4.62
CA PRO A 80 10.65 -9.37 5.90
C PRO A 80 12.10 -9.15 6.35
N SER A 81 12.95 -10.18 6.26
CA SER A 81 14.35 -10.13 6.70
C SER A 81 15.21 -9.17 5.87
N ASP A 82 14.88 -9.01 4.59
CA ASP A 82 15.57 -8.09 3.68
C ASP A 82 15.05 -6.64 3.76
N ASN A 83 13.93 -6.42 4.46
CA ASN A 83 13.34 -5.09 4.58
C ASN A 83 14.15 -4.23 5.57
N PRO A 84 14.74 -3.10 5.15
CA PRO A 84 15.52 -2.22 6.02
C PRO A 84 14.68 -1.55 7.13
N ARG A 85 13.34 -1.59 7.03
CA ARG A 85 12.43 -1.06 8.05
C ARG A 85 12.11 -2.06 9.17
N MET A 86 12.61 -3.30 9.07
CA MET A 86 12.50 -4.24 10.17
C MET A 86 13.38 -3.82 11.35
N PRO A 87 12.93 -4.05 12.59
CA PRO A 87 13.78 -3.90 13.76
C PRO A 87 14.97 -4.87 13.65
N SER A 88 16.13 -4.45 14.17
CA SER A 88 17.38 -5.20 14.09
C SER A 88 17.32 -6.62 14.68
N SER A 89 16.35 -6.90 15.56
CA SER A 89 16.10 -8.23 16.11
C SER A 89 15.47 -9.23 15.13
N ARG A 90 15.03 -8.79 13.95
CA ARG A 90 14.31 -9.58 12.95
C ARG A 90 14.99 -9.64 11.57
N ARG A 91 16.16 -9.03 11.44
CA ARG A 91 17.03 -9.12 10.26
C ARG A 91 18.06 -10.22 10.50
#